data_AF-A0A0Q5K0A7-F1
#
_entry.id   AF-A0A0Q5K0A7-F1
#
_cell.length_a   1.000
_cell.length_b   1.000
_cell.length_c   1.000
_cell.angle_alpha   90.00
_cell.angle_beta   90.00
_cell.angle_gamma   90.00
#
_symmetry.space_group_name_H-M   'P 1'
#
loop_
_entity.id
_entity.type
_entity.pdbx_description
1 polymer ?
#
loop_
_entity_poly.entity_id
_entity_poly.type
_entity_poly.pdbx_seq_one_letter_code
_entity_poly.pdbx_strand_id
1 'polypeptide(L)'
;MSRPLHPDVALGVHLSAICSRNRYTSDPAPVIAKLLAVAGDRGDVLAFEVGRWAEYYDDKHTAVLVAAIVDGIPCAAEWTHEGRARRGAPSHGTTGSGPSYVPLRRSKLR
;
A
#
# COMPACT_ATOMS: atom_id res chain seq x y z
N MET A 1 25.99 0.65 11.34
CA MET A 1 25.13 1.55 12.14
C MET A 1 24.03 2.07 11.24
N SER A 2 22.76 1.84 11.58
CA SER A 2 21.64 2.38 10.78
C SER A 2 21.43 3.84 11.16
N ARG A 3 21.32 4.73 10.16
CA ARG A 3 20.86 6.11 10.40
C ARG A 3 19.38 6.09 10.79
N PRO A 4 18.94 6.88 11.77
CA PRO A 4 17.52 7.03 12.06
C PRO A 4 16.80 7.66 10.87
N LEU A 5 15.60 7.16 10.58
CA LEU A 5 14.75 7.71 9.53
C LEU A 5 14.28 9.12 9.93
N HIS A 6 14.00 9.95 8.93
CA HIS A 6 13.29 11.20 9.17
C HIS A 6 11.94 10.90 9.84
N PRO A 7 11.49 11.68 10.85
CA PRO A 7 10.26 11.42 11.60
C PRO A 7 9.04 11.18 10.70
N ASP A 8 8.87 11.98 9.66
CA ASP A 8 7.75 11.87 8.71
C ASP A 8 7.78 10.57 7.93
N VAL A 9 8.98 10.09 7.57
CA VAL A 9 9.16 8.81 6.89
C VAL A 9 8.83 7.67 7.84
N ALA A 10 9.27 7.76 9.10
CA ALA A 10 8.93 6.77 10.12
C ALA A 10 7.41 6.72 10.37
N LEU A 11 6.75 7.88 10.41
CA LEU A 11 5.29 7.98 10.56
C LEU A 11 4.57 7.38 9.35
N GLY A 12 4.95 7.74 8.12
CA GLY A 12 4.38 7.17 6.90
C GLY A 12 4.50 5.64 6.85
N VAL A 13 5.68 5.10 7.17
CA VAL A 13 5.87 3.64 7.27
C VAL A 13 4.92 3.02 8.29
N HIS A 14 4.73 3.66 9.45
CA HIS A 14 3.82 3.15 10.47
C HIS A 14 2.35 3.18 10.01
N LEU A 15 1.91 4.27 9.40
CA LEU A 15 0.55 4.40 8.85
C LEU A 15 0.28 3.35 7.76
N SER A 16 1.22 3.18 6.83
CA SER A 16 1.15 2.15 5.78
C SER A 16 1.09 0.73 6.33
N ALA A 17 1.82 0.47 7.42
CA ALA A 17 1.76 -0.81 8.14
C ALA A 17 0.39 -1.05 8.80
N ILE A 18 -0.25 0.00 9.34
CA ILE A 18 -1.61 -0.09 9.88
C ILE A 18 -2.60 -0.46 8.76
N CYS A 19 -2.57 0.25 7.63
CA CYS A 19 -3.44 -0.07 6.49
C CYS A 19 -3.22 -1.50 6.00
N SER A 20 -1.97 -1.90 5.80
CA SER A 20 -1.62 -3.23 5.27
C SER A 20 -2.08 -4.37 6.17
N ARG A 21 -2.01 -4.21 7.51
CA ARG A 21 -2.50 -5.22 8.46
C ARG A 21 -4.01 -5.34 8.49
N ASN A 22 -4.73 -4.26 8.17
CA ASN A 22 -6.19 -4.20 8.22
C ASN A 22 -6.82 -4.21 6.82
N ARG A 23 -6.05 -4.49 5.77
CA ARG A 23 -6.46 -4.30 4.37
C ARG A 23 -7.71 -5.07 3.96
N TYR A 24 -8.05 -6.14 4.68
CA TYR A 24 -9.22 -6.98 4.44
C TYR A 24 -10.28 -6.86 5.53
N THR A 25 -10.25 -5.77 6.32
CA THR A 25 -11.27 -5.54 7.33
C THR A 25 -12.64 -5.31 6.69
N SER A 26 -13.68 -5.83 7.33
CA SER A 26 -15.07 -5.48 7.03
C SER A 26 -15.56 -4.29 7.88
N ASP A 27 -14.83 -3.93 8.94
CA ASP A 27 -15.12 -2.79 9.79
C ASP A 27 -13.93 -1.80 9.75
N PRO A 28 -14.01 -0.75 8.91
CA PRO A 28 -12.92 0.20 8.75
C PRO A 28 -12.92 1.31 9.81
N ALA A 29 -14.03 1.55 10.52
CA ALA A 29 -14.15 2.64 11.49
C ALA A 29 -13.04 2.64 12.57
N PRO A 30 -12.71 1.52 13.24
CA PRO A 30 -11.62 1.50 14.21
C PRO A 30 -10.24 1.73 13.57
N VAL A 31 -10.08 1.41 12.28
CA VAL A 31 -8.84 1.63 11.55
C VAL A 31 -8.67 3.12 11.26
N ILE A 32 -9.71 3.81 10.80
CA ILE A 32 -9.69 5.26 10.55
C ILE A 32 -9.41 6.02 11.85
N ALA A 33 -10.10 5.67 12.94
CA ALA A 33 -9.86 6.29 14.24
C ALA A 33 -8.40 6.11 14.70
N LYS A 34 -7.83 4.92 14.50
CA LYS A 34 -6.44 4.64 14.83
C LYS A 34 -5.46 5.44 13.95
N LEU A 35 -5.72 5.56 12.66
CA LEU A 35 -4.89 6.32 11.74
C LEU A 35 -4.83 7.81 12.12
N LEU A 36 -6.00 8.40 12.42
CA LEU A 36 -6.10 9.79 12.90
C LEU A 36 -5.36 9.96 14.24
N ALA A 37 -5.54 9.03 15.19
CA ALA A 37 -4.88 9.08 16.48
C ALA A 37 -3.34 8.97 16.37
N VAL A 38 -2.84 8.12 15.47
CA VAL A 38 -1.38 7.94 15.25
C VAL A 38 -0.77 9.13 14.53
N ALA A 39 -1.51 9.74 13.60
CA ALA A 39 -1.05 10.93 12.89
C ALA A 39 -0.99 12.18 13.79
N GLY A 40 -1.93 12.29 14.74
CA GLY A 40 -2.06 13.49 15.57
C GLY A 40 -2.20 14.73 14.69
N ASP A 41 -1.35 15.73 14.90
CA ASP A 41 -1.38 16.99 14.16
C ASP A 41 -0.80 16.88 12.73
N ARG A 42 -0.17 15.74 12.37
CA ARG A 42 0.44 15.50 11.05
C ARG A 42 -0.57 14.94 10.04
N GLY A 43 -1.68 15.65 9.91
CA GLY A 43 -2.73 15.35 8.93
C GLY A 43 -2.24 15.39 7.48
N ASP A 44 -1.21 16.19 7.20
CA ASP A 44 -0.51 16.27 5.92
C ASP A 44 0.13 14.93 5.54
N VAL A 45 0.90 14.33 6.46
CA VAL A 45 1.58 13.04 6.26
C VAL A 45 0.55 11.91 6.19
N LEU A 46 -0.50 12.01 7.01
CA LEU A 46 -1.61 11.05 6.98
C LEU A 46 -2.26 11.03 5.60
N ALA A 47 -2.76 12.16 5.13
CA ALA A 47 -3.45 12.30 3.86
C ALA A 47 -2.59 11.82 2.69
N PHE A 48 -1.32 12.21 2.68
CA PHE A 48 -0.34 11.78 1.68
C PHE A 48 -0.18 10.25 1.65
N GLU A 49 0.15 9.64 2.78
CA GLU A 49 0.50 8.22 2.81
C GLU A 49 -0.72 7.33 2.56
N VAL A 50 -1.85 7.62 3.22
CA VAL A 50 -3.06 6.80 3.11
C VAL A 50 -3.76 7.00 1.77
N GLY A 51 -3.72 8.20 1.19
CA GLY A 51 -4.27 8.47 -0.14
C GLY A 51 -3.52 7.70 -1.23
N ARG A 52 -2.19 7.64 -1.14
CA ARG A 52 -1.36 6.83 -2.06
C ARG A 52 -1.56 5.34 -1.87
N TRP A 53 -1.70 4.89 -0.63
CA TRP A 53 -2.00 3.49 -0.30
C TRP A 53 -3.37 3.09 -0.84
N ALA A 54 -4.39 3.94 -0.61
CA ALA A 54 -5.78 3.69 -1.00
C ALA A 54 -5.92 3.52 -2.50
N GLU A 55 -5.30 4.40 -3.29
CA GLU A 55 -5.22 4.17 -4.71
C GLU A 55 -4.44 2.88 -4.95
N TYR A 56 -3.17 2.71 -4.57
CA TYR A 56 -2.38 1.51 -4.91
C TYR A 56 -3.09 0.17 -4.65
N TYR A 57 -3.83 0.06 -3.55
CA TYR A 57 -4.54 -1.16 -3.17
C TYR A 57 -5.99 -1.22 -3.60
N ASP A 58 -6.52 -0.26 -4.36
CA ASP A 58 -7.91 -0.26 -4.83
C ASP A 58 -8.23 -1.53 -5.65
N ASP A 59 -8.86 -2.50 -4.97
CA ASP A 59 -9.30 -3.78 -5.49
C ASP A 59 -10.58 -4.25 -4.77
N LYS A 60 -11.21 -5.31 -5.29
CA LYS A 60 -12.50 -5.80 -4.77
C LYS A 60 -12.48 -6.26 -3.30
N HIS A 61 -11.31 -6.60 -2.76
CA HIS A 61 -11.14 -7.12 -1.40
C HIS A 61 -10.73 -6.04 -0.40
N THR A 62 -10.22 -4.91 -0.88
CA THR A 62 -9.77 -3.76 -0.07
C THR A 62 -10.70 -2.56 -0.17
N ALA A 63 -11.66 -2.59 -1.11
CA ALA A 63 -12.60 -1.51 -1.40
C ALA A 63 -13.27 -0.90 -0.16
N VAL A 64 -13.59 -1.72 0.85
CA VAL A 64 -14.18 -1.25 2.12
C VAL A 64 -13.26 -0.27 2.84
N LEU A 65 -11.97 -0.60 2.98
CA LEU A 65 -11.01 0.26 3.65
C LEU A 65 -10.63 1.45 2.77
N VAL A 66 -10.51 1.24 1.45
CA VAL A 66 -10.20 2.32 0.48
C VAL A 66 -11.29 3.39 0.51
N ALA A 67 -12.56 3.01 0.41
CA ALA A 67 -13.69 3.94 0.49
C ALA A 67 -13.69 4.71 1.82
N ALA A 68 -13.51 4.00 2.94
CA ALA A 68 -13.45 4.63 4.25
C ALA A 68 -12.27 5.60 4.41
N ILE A 69 -11.13 5.35 3.78
CA ILE A 69 -9.99 6.27 3.77
C ILE A 69 -10.32 7.52 2.97
N VAL A 70 -10.89 7.38 1.77
CA VAL A 70 -11.23 8.50 0.89
C VAL A 70 -12.29 9.40 1.53
N ASP A 71 -13.30 8.80 2.17
CA ASP A 71 -14.40 9.55 2.79
C ASP A 71 -14.05 10.07 4.19
N GLY A 72 -13.25 9.33 4.95
CA GLY A 72 -13.00 9.58 6.38
C GLY A 72 -11.75 10.38 6.71
N ILE A 73 -10.80 10.52 5.76
CA ILE A 73 -9.54 11.23 6.00
C ILE A 73 -9.50 12.52 5.15
N PRO A 74 -9.47 13.70 5.79
CA PRO A 74 -9.36 14.98 5.09
C PRO A 74 -8.18 15.00 4.12
N CYS A 75 -8.38 15.55 2.92
CA CYS A 75 -7.38 15.68 1.86
C CYS A 75 -6.79 14.36 1.31
N ALA A 76 -7.21 13.18 1.78
CA ALA A 76 -6.68 11.91 1.28
C ALA A 76 -7.02 11.67 -0.21
N ALA A 77 -8.22 12.09 -0.63
CA ALA A 77 -8.67 12.01 -2.02
C ALA A 77 -7.73 12.74 -2.99
N GLU A 78 -7.10 13.84 -2.54
CA GLU A 78 -6.21 14.65 -3.36
C GLU A 78 -4.93 13.90 -3.73
N TRP A 79 -4.50 12.91 -2.94
CA TRP A 79 -3.27 12.15 -3.18
C TRP A 79 -3.48 10.83 -3.93
N THR A 80 -4.73 10.49 -4.26
CA THR A 80 -5.07 9.26 -4.99
C THR A 80 -4.43 9.24 -6.38
N HIS A 81 -4.34 10.37 -7.08
CA HIS A 81 -3.70 10.44 -8.39
C HIS A 81 -2.21 10.04 -8.37
N GLU A 82 -1.48 10.29 -7.27
CA GLU A 82 -0.08 9.89 -7.13
C GLU A 82 0.13 8.39 -6.91
N GLY A 83 -0.86 7.71 -6.33
CA GLY A 83 -0.84 6.24 -6.23
C GLY A 83 -1.00 5.57 -7.60
N ARG A 84 -1.78 6.20 -8.49
CA ARG A 84 -2.06 5.70 -9.84
C ARG A 84 -0.80 5.72 -10.69
N ALA A 85 -0.04 6.81 -10.60
CA ALA A 85 1.25 6.95 -11.26
C ALA A 85 2.25 5.86 -10.82
N ARG A 86 2.24 5.44 -9.54
CA ARG A 86 3.06 4.33 -9.05
C ARG A 86 2.60 2.96 -9.55
N ARG A 87 1.30 2.70 -9.66
CA ARG A 87 0.78 1.44 -10.24
C ARG A 87 1.04 1.32 -11.74
N GLY A 88 0.98 2.43 -12.46
CA GLY A 88 1.30 2.48 -13.89
C GLY A 88 2.80 2.45 -14.18
N ALA A 89 3.66 2.59 -13.17
CA ALA A 89 5.10 2.50 -13.36
C ALA A 89 5.49 1.07 -13.76
N PRO A 90 6.35 0.89 -14.79
CA PRO A 90 6.85 -0.42 -15.15
C PRO A 90 7.43 -1.11 -13.91
N SER A 91 6.96 -2.33 -13.64
CA SER A 91 7.52 -3.15 -12.57
C SER A 91 9.03 -3.22 -12.80
N HIS A 92 9.82 -2.72 -11.86
CA HIS A 92 11.26 -2.93 -11.86
C HIS A 92 11.53 -4.38 -11.46
N GLY A 93 11.20 -5.30 -12.35
CA GLY A 93 11.82 -6.61 -12.36
C GLY A 93 13.21 -6.43 -12.95
N THR A 94 14.22 -7.05 -12.33
CA THR A 94 15.42 -7.42 -13.07
C THR A 94 14.95 -8.15 -14.32
N THR A 95 15.31 -7.66 -15.50
CA THR A 95 15.28 -8.44 -16.74
C THR A 95 16.24 -9.60 -16.53
N GLY A 96 15.75 -10.63 -15.85
CA GLY A 96 16.40 -11.91 -15.72
C GLY A 96 16.41 -12.52 -17.11
N SER A 97 17.44 -12.19 -17.89
CA SER A 97 18.02 -13.13 -18.84
C SER A 97 18.63 -14.28 -18.01
N GLY A 98 17.77 -15.05 -17.36
CA GLY A 98 18.09 -16.33 -16.75
C GLY A 98 17.71 -17.40 -17.77
N PRO A 99 18.54 -18.43 -17.99
CA PRO A 99 18.26 -19.44 -19.00
C PRO A 99 16.88 -20.06 -18.74
N SER A 100 16.05 -20.07 -19.79
CA SER A 100 14.75 -20.72 -19.80
C SER A 100 14.87 -22.12 -19.23
N TYR A 101 14.35 -22.34 -18.02
CA TYR A 101 14.21 -23.67 -17.48
C TYR A 101 13.19 -24.42 -18.35
N VAL A 102 13.69 -25.29 -19.22
CA VAL A 102 12.88 -26.25 -19.97
C VAL A 102 12.67 -27.44 -19.04
N PRO A 103 11.44 -27.72 -18.56
CA PRO A 103 11.20 -28.92 -17.79
C PRO A 103 11.42 -30.15 -18.67
N LEU A 104 12.36 -31.02 -18.27
CA LEU A 104 12.57 -32.32 -18.90
C LEU A 104 11.26 -33.12 -18.85
N ARG A 105 10.65 -33.37 -20.03
CA ARG A 105 9.60 -34.37 -20.18
C ARG A 105 10.17 -35.72 -19.74
N ARG A 106 9.68 -36.26 -18.63
CA ARG A 106 9.87 -37.68 -18.29
C ARG A 106 9.14 -38.53 -19.34
N SER A 107 9.91 -39.11 -20.26
CA SER A 107 9.45 -40.18 -21.13
C SER A 107 9.01 -41.36 -20.28
N LYS A 108 7.71 -41.69 -20.31
CA LYS A 108 7.24 -42.98 -19.81
C LYS A 108 7.70 -44.07 -20.77
N LEU A 109 8.65 -44.89 -20.32
CA LEU A 109 8.92 -46.22 -20.88
C LEU A 109 7.86 -47.19 -20.35
N ARG A 110 6.93 -47.59 -21.21
CA ARG A 110 6.44 -48.96 -21.42
C ARG A 110 5.22 -48.95 -22.33
#